data_AF-A0A6V7UYR5-F1
#
_entry.id   AF-A0A6V7UYR5-F1
#
_cell.length_a   1.000
_cell.length_b   1.000
_cell.length_c   1.000
_cell.angle_alpha   90.00
_cell.angle_beta   90.00
_cell.angle_gamma   90.00
#
_symmetry.space_group_name_H-M   'P 1'
#
loop_
_entity.id
_entity.type
_entity.pdbx_description
1 polymer ?
#
loop_
_entity_poly.entity_id
_entity_poly.type
_entity_poly.pdbx_seq_one_letter_code
_entity_poly.pdbx_strand_id
1 'polypeptide(L)'
;MADAVFSVFGALSGCIGCMVCVESLAKQAPSAMNLLTFATFLFISIEGLIFTTRFFTVKNKISLRGYLPVVLAFFACNVINNQALNFHVPVPLHIIFRSGSLLTSLLMNRILLGRKYSISKYASVFAITIGICLCTLATAGLEKKADSLLPRQQAEKHYREWLIGIFMLTAALLISSLLAICQERMYRIYGKHPREAMFYTHAVSLPFFAFMGNDIAASAEKIFCFLLPISTLWLQLLAVAFLQWFCIMFVYRLNASIDSLSVTLVVTLRKFLSLLISIFWFGNLFTPAHWLGATLVFGGTLIFADVPSKIILLISEKGKTEEKKIK
;
A
#
# COMPACT_ATOMS: atom_id res chain seq x y z
N MET A 1 22.03 10.52 -11.93
CA MET A 1 22.05 10.06 -10.52
C MET A 1 21.21 10.95 -9.60
N ALA A 2 21.32 12.28 -9.66
CA ALA A 2 20.55 13.21 -8.81
C ALA A 2 19.02 12.99 -8.89
N ASP A 3 18.44 12.82 -10.08
CA ASP A 3 17.00 12.58 -10.24
C ASP A 3 16.50 11.28 -9.61
N ALA A 4 17.31 10.23 -9.63
CA ALA A 4 16.99 8.95 -9.03
C ALA A 4 16.99 9.06 -7.50
N VAL A 5 18.04 9.68 -6.94
CA VAL A 5 18.16 9.95 -5.50
C VAL A 5 16.98 10.79 -5.00
N PHE A 6 16.64 11.87 -5.71
CA PHE A 6 15.48 12.69 -5.40
C PHE A 6 14.17 11.89 -5.42
N SER A 7 14.01 10.99 -6.40
CA SER A 7 12.81 10.16 -6.51
C SER A 7 12.69 9.15 -5.35
N VAL A 8 13.82 8.59 -4.90
CA VAL A 8 13.88 7.68 -3.76
C VAL A 8 13.52 8.40 -2.46
N PHE A 9 14.16 9.54 -2.19
CA PHE A 9 13.88 10.32 -0.98
C PHE A 9 12.45 10.83 -0.94
N GLY A 10 11.91 11.32 -2.07
CA GLY A 10 10.51 11.75 -2.16
C GLY A 10 9.54 10.59 -1.92
N ALA A 11 9.81 9.40 -2.47
CA ALA A 11 8.96 8.23 -2.25
C ALA A 11 9.01 7.73 -0.79
N LEU A 12 10.18 7.75 -0.14
CA LEU A 12 10.30 7.36 1.27
C LEU A 12 9.61 8.36 2.18
N SER A 13 9.98 9.63 2.11
CA SER A 13 9.42 10.71 2.96
C SER A 13 7.91 10.85 2.78
N GLY A 14 7.44 10.93 1.55
CA GLY A 14 6.02 11.09 1.23
C GLY A 14 5.16 9.96 1.76
N CYS A 15 5.56 8.73 1.49
CA CYS A 15 4.74 7.60 1.84
C CYS A 15 4.84 7.22 3.32
N ILE A 16 6.00 7.37 3.96
CA ILE A 16 6.12 7.18 5.41
C ILE A 16 5.32 8.24 6.14
N GLY A 17 5.47 9.52 5.76
CA GLY A 17 4.69 10.62 6.34
C GLY A 17 3.19 10.43 6.14
N CYS A 18 2.77 9.98 4.95
CA CYS A 18 1.38 9.63 4.69
C CYS A 18 0.88 8.52 5.62
N MET A 19 1.64 7.44 5.81
CA MET A 19 1.22 6.34 6.69
C MET A 19 1.09 6.78 8.15
N VAL A 20 1.97 7.66 8.63
CA VAL A 20 1.85 8.27 9.97
C VAL A 20 0.54 9.04 10.10
N CYS A 21 0.21 9.89 9.13
CA CYS A 21 -1.02 10.67 9.19
C CYS A 21 -2.28 9.79 9.06
N VAL A 22 -2.24 8.76 8.21
CA VAL A 22 -3.31 7.77 8.06
C VAL A 22 -3.52 6.98 9.35
N GLU A 23 -2.46 6.50 9.99
CA GLU A 23 -2.56 5.77 11.26
C GLU A 23 -3.12 6.67 12.38
N SER A 24 -2.65 7.91 12.48
CA SER A 24 -3.18 8.88 13.43
C SER A 24 -4.69 9.11 13.22
N LEU A 25 -5.13 9.28 11.97
CA LEU A 25 -6.54 9.47 11.65
C LEU A 25 -7.35 8.20 11.89
N ALA A 26 -6.83 7.03 11.54
CA ALA A 26 -7.49 5.75 11.76
C ALA A 26 -7.72 5.47 13.26
N LYS A 27 -6.80 5.89 14.14
CA LYS A 27 -6.98 5.78 15.60
C LYS A 27 -8.00 6.79 16.15
N GLN A 28 -8.11 7.99 15.57
CA GLN A 28 -8.99 9.06 16.05
C GLN A 28 -10.43 8.97 15.50
N ALA A 29 -10.56 8.63 14.22
CA ALA A 29 -11.84 8.59 13.51
C ALA A 29 -11.88 7.42 12.50
N PRO A 30 -12.02 6.15 12.95
CA PRO A 30 -12.09 4.98 12.09
C PRO A 30 -13.21 5.05 11.02
N SER A 31 -14.35 5.68 11.35
CA SER A 31 -15.47 5.83 10.40
C SER A 31 -15.15 6.74 9.22
N ALA A 32 -14.09 7.55 9.30
CA ALA A 32 -13.73 8.52 8.26
C ALA A 32 -12.89 7.91 7.12
N MET A 33 -12.57 6.61 7.12
CA MET A 33 -11.66 6.01 6.11
C MET A 33 -12.19 6.09 4.67
N ASN A 34 -13.51 6.04 4.46
CA ASN A 34 -14.09 6.21 3.14
C ASN A 34 -13.98 7.66 2.65
N LEU A 35 -14.25 8.62 3.54
CA LEU A 35 -14.04 10.05 3.27
C LEU A 35 -12.57 10.38 2.99
N LEU A 36 -11.65 9.77 3.74
CA LEU A 36 -10.20 9.87 3.50
C LEU A 36 -9.85 9.43 2.07
N THR A 37 -10.32 8.25 1.68
CA THR A 37 -10.06 7.69 0.35
C THR A 37 -10.65 8.59 -0.74
N PHE A 38 -11.90 9.03 -0.57
CA PHE A 38 -12.54 9.96 -1.50
C PHE A 38 -11.77 11.29 -1.63
N ALA A 39 -11.39 11.92 -0.51
CA ALA A 39 -10.67 13.18 -0.50
C ALA A 39 -9.31 13.07 -1.20
N THR A 40 -8.57 11.97 -0.99
CA THR A 40 -7.30 11.73 -1.69
C THR A 40 -7.48 11.57 -3.20
N PHE A 41 -8.51 10.83 -3.63
CA PHE A 41 -8.82 10.65 -5.05
C PHE A 41 -9.26 11.96 -5.70
N LEU A 42 -10.09 12.74 -5.00
CA LEU A 42 -10.54 14.04 -5.47
C LEU A 42 -9.36 15.01 -5.63
N PHE A 43 -8.47 15.08 -4.63
CA PHE A 43 -7.29 15.94 -4.67
C PHE A 43 -6.38 15.58 -5.86
N ILE A 44 -6.05 14.30 -6.03
CA ILE A 44 -5.22 13.82 -7.15
C ILE A 44 -5.89 14.10 -8.50
N SER A 45 -7.21 13.97 -8.57
CA SER A 45 -7.97 14.23 -9.80
C SER A 45 -7.98 15.72 -10.15
N ILE A 46 -8.15 16.62 -9.18
CA ILE A 46 -8.09 18.07 -9.38
C ILE A 46 -6.71 18.49 -9.85
N GLU A 47 -5.65 18.01 -9.19
CA GLU A 47 -4.26 18.30 -9.58
C GLU A 47 -3.97 17.79 -11.00
N GLY A 48 -4.36 16.55 -11.31
CA GLY A 48 -4.19 15.99 -12.65
C GLY A 48 -5.04 16.70 -13.73
N LEU A 49 -6.22 17.22 -13.38
CA LEU A 49 -7.05 17.99 -14.31
C LEU A 49 -6.35 19.30 -14.72
N ILE A 50 -5.76 20.00 -13.75
CA ILE A 50 -5.10 21.29 -13.96
C ILE A 50 -3.74 21.08 -14.65
N PHE A 51 -2.89 20.21 -14.10
CA PHE A 51 -1.48 20.13 -14.51
C PHE A 51 -1.20 19.05 -15.56
N THR A 52 -1.96 17.95 -15.57
CA THR A 52 -1.71 16.83 -16.50
C THR A 52 -2.53 16.97 -17.78
N THR A 53 -3.84 17.16 -17.69
CA THR A 53 -4.70 17.25 -18.88
C THR A 53 -4.90 18.68 -19.38
N ARG A 54 -4.59 19.69 -18.56
CA ARG A 54 -4.84 21.12 -18.83
C ARG A 54 -6.29 21.33 -19.26
N PHE A 55 -7.24 20.94 -18.39
CA PHE A 55 -8.68 20.95 -18.68
C PHE A 55 -9.03 20.19 -19.97
N PHE A 56 -8.51 18.96 -20.10
CA PHE A 56 -8.73 18.06 -21.25
C PHE A 56 -8.22 18.57 -22.61
N THR A 57 -7.38 19.61 -22.64
CA THR A 57 -6.75 20.09 -23.87
C THR A 57 -5.75 19.07 -24.43
N VAL A 58 -5.11 18.28 -23.56
CA VAL A 58 -4.14 17.25 -23.95
C VAL A 58 -4.87 15.97 -24.37
N LYS A 59 -4.61 15.48 -25.60
CA LYS A 59 -5.18 14.21 -26.09
C LYS A 59 -4.63 13.02 -25.32
N ASN A 60 -5.53 12.08 -25.01
CA ASN A 60 -5.19 10.85 -24.31
C ASN A 60 -4.41 9.89 -25.20
N LYS A 61 -3.37 9.27 -24.64
CA LYS A 61 -2.58 8.23 -25.30
C LYS A 61 -3.11 6.84 -24.99
N ILE A 62 -3.69 6.66 -23.80
CA ILE A 62 -4.35 5.42 -23.39
C ILE A 62 -5.87 5.61 -23.53
N SER A 63 -6.54 4.69 -24.23
CA SER A 63 -7.99 4.73 -24.34
C SER A 63 -8.67 4.52 -22.97
N LEU A 64 -9.80 5.19 -22.73
CA LEU A 64 -10.55 5.03 -21.47
C LEU A 64 -10.98 3.56 -21.23
N ARG A 65 -11.27 2.81 -22.29
CA ARG A 65 -11.56 1.37 -22.20
C ARG A 65 -10.38 0.56 -21.69
N GLY A 66 -9.14 0.98 -22.02
CA GLY A 66 -7.92 0.37 -21.51
C GLY A 66 -7.74 0.55 -19.99
N TYR A 67 -8.26 1.64 -19.43
CA TYR A 67 -8.20 1.90 -17.99
C TYR A 67 -9.22 1.12 -17.18
N LEU A 68 -10.34 0.67 -17.77
CA LEU A 68 -11.46 0.11 -17.00
C LEU A 68 -11.05 -1.05 -16.07
N PRO A 69 -10.26 -2.07 -16.48
CA PRO A 69 -9.84 -3.13 -15.57
C PRO A 69 -8.93 -2.64 -14.45
N VAL A 70 -8.07 -1.67 -14.75
CA VAL A 70 -7.15 -1.05 -13.77
C VAL A 70 -7.93 -0.23 -12.76
N VAL A 71 -8.89 0.58 -13.22
CA VAL A 71 -9.76 1.41 -12.39
C VAL A 71 -10.59 0.57 -11.43
N LEU A 72 -11.25 -0.48 -11.92
CA LEU A 72 -12.09 -1.35 -11.09
C LEU A 72 -11.27 -2.05 -10.00
N ALA A 73 -10.13 -2.63 -10.37
CA ALA A 73 -9.24 -3.28 -9.42
C ALA A 73 -8.60 -2.27 -8.44
N PHE A 74 -8.23 -1.08 -8.92
CA PHE A 74 -7.64 -0.02 -8.09
C PHE A 74 -8.64 0.52 -7.07
N PHE A 75 -9.86 0.84 -7.51
CA PHE A 75 -10.92 1.32 -6.62
C PHE A 75 -11.24 0.29 -5.55
N ALA A 76 -11.51 -0.96 -5.94
CA ALA A 76 -11.80 -2.04 -5.00
C ALA A 76 -10.64 -2.28 -4.03
N CYS A 77 -9.39 -2.28 -4.51
CA CYS A 77 -8.20 -2.44 -3.69
C CYS A 77 -8.06 -1.32 -2.65
N ASN A 78 -8.23 -0.05 -3.04
CA ASN A 78 -8.07 1.07 -2.11
C ASN A 78 -9.18 1.11 -1.07
N VAL A 79 -10.44 0.93 -1.49
CA VAL A 79 -11.59 0.91 -0.58
C VAL A 79 -11.46 -0.22 0.43
N ILE A 80 -11.17 -1.46 -0.01
CA ILE A 80 -11.09 -2.61 0.89
C ILE A 80 -9.90 -2.47 1.85
N ASN A 81 -8.72 -2.02 1.39
CA ASN A 81 -7.56 -1.82 2.26
C ASN A 81 -7.83 -0.74 3.34
N ASN A 82 -8.42 0.38 2.95
CA ASN A 82 -8.67 1.47 3.89
C ASN A 82 -9.81 1.14 4.84
N GLN A 83 -10.85 0.47 4.36
CA GLN A 83 -11.97 0.05 5.18
C GLN A 83 -11.57 -1.06 6.18
N ALA A 84 -10.58 -1.91 5.86
CA ALA A 84 -10.08 -2.91 6.81
C ALA A 84 -9.54 -2.29 8.13
N LEU A 85 -9.06 -1.04 8.09
CA LEU A 85 -8.64 -0.31 9.29
C LEU A 85 -9.82 0.05 10.22
N ASN A 86 -11.05 0.12 9.69
CA ASN A 86 -12.26 0.33 10.48
C ASN A 86 -12.73 -0.95 11.20
N PHE A 87 -12.12 -2.11 10.91
CA PHE A 87 -12.45 -3.41 11.49
C PHE A 87 -11.43 -3.84 12.57
N HIS A 88 -10.96 -2.90 13.38
CA HIS A 88 -10.05 -3.14 14.51
C HIS A 88 -8.73 -3.86 14.16
N VAL A 89 -8.32 -3.85 12.88
CA VAL A 89 -7.04 -4.43 12.49
C VAL A 89 -5.92 -3.45 12.87
N PRO A 90 -4.92 -3.86 13.68
CA PRO A 90 -3.78 -3.00 13.97
C PRO A 90 -3.01 -2.64 12.71
N VAL A 91 -2.58 -1.37 12.59
CA VAL A 91 -1.79 -0.89 11.45
C VAL A 91 -0.51 -1.71 11.20
N PRO A 92 0.24 -2.17 12.22
CA PRO A 92 1.37 -3.07 12.01
C PRO A 92 1.01 -4.34 11.23
N LEU A 93 -0.12 -4.97 11.59
CA LEU A 93 -0.59 -6.18 10.93
C LEU A 93 -1.03 -5.88 9.49
N HIS A 94 -1.72 -4.76 9.27
CA HIS A 94 -2.08 -4.30 7.93
C HIS A 94 -0.84 -4.10 7.03
N ILE A 95 0.24 -3.49 7.54
CA ILE A 95 1.49 -3.31 6.79
C ILE A 95 2.13 -4.67 6.45
N ILE A 96 2.12 -5.62 7.39
CA ILE A 96 2.65 -6.99 7.18
C ILE A 96 1.86 -7.71 6.09
N PHE A 97 0.53 -7.70 6.15
CA PHE A 97 -0.33 -8.26 5.11
C PHE A 97 -0.01 -7.63 3.74
N ARG A 98 0.07 -6.30 3.67
CA ARG A 98 0.38 -5.57 2.42
C ARG A 98 1.76 -5.89 1.86
N SER A 99 2.70 -6.38 2.66
CA SER A 99 3.98 -6.93 2.18
C SER A 99 3.82 -8.31 1.51
N GLY A 100 2.76 -9.04 1.84
CA GLY A 100 2.35 -10.30 1.22
C GLY A 100 1.86 -10.23 -0.23
N SER A 101 1.83 -9.04 -0.86
CA SER A 101 1.37 -8.91 -2.26
C SER A 101 2.23 -9.70 -3.26
N LEU A 102 3.47 -10.03 -2.91
CA LEU A 102 4.35 -10.88 -3.73
C LEU A 102 3.90 -12.35 -3.74
N LEU A 103 3.36 -12.83 -2.61
CA LEU A 103 2.73 -14.14 -2.46
C LEU A 103 1.59 -14.26 -3.48
N THR A 104 0.63 -13.34 -3.41
CA THR A 104 -0.56 -13.35 -4.28
C THR A 104 -0.19 -13.09 -5.74
N SER A 105 0.79 -12.23 -6.00
CA SER A 105 1.29 -11.99 -7.36
C SER A 105 1.89 -13.24 -8.00
N LEU A 106 2.72 -14.01 -7.29
CA LEU A 106 3.25 -15.26 -7.84
C LEU A 106 2.13 -16.24 -8.16
N LEU A 107 1.19 -16.43 -7.22
CA LEU A 107 0.06 -17.35 -7.39
C LEU A 107 -0.82 -16.95 -8.58
N MET A 108 -1.22 -15.68 -8.65
CA MET A 108 -2.08 -15.18 -9.74
C MET A 108 -1.37 -15.25 -11.09
N ASN A 109 -0.08 -14.93 -11.17
CA ASN A 109 0.66 -15.07 -12.42
C ASN A 109 0.83 -16.54 -12.83
N ARG A 110 0.90 -17.49 -11.89
CA ARG A 110 0.93 -18.92 -12.21
C ARG A 110 -0.43 -19.41 -12.70
N ILE A 111 -1.52 -19.03 -12.03
CA ILE A 111 -2.88 -19.47 -12.34
C ILE A 111 -3.39 -18.83 -13.65
N LEU A 112 -3.25 -17.51 -13.80
CA LEU A 112 -3.84 -16.76 -14.91
C LEU A 112 -2.95 -16.73 -16.16
N LEU A 113 -1.63 -16.73 -15.99
CA LEU A 113 -0.67 -16.59 -17.11
C LEU A 113 0.21 -17.82 -17.32
N GLY A 114 0.07 -18.88 -16.51
CA GLY A 114 0.86 -20.11 -16.65
C GLY A 114 2.37 -19.93 -16.40
N ARG A 115 2.80 -18.83 -15.76
CA ARG A 115 4.23 -18.54 -15.56
C ARG A 115 4.87 -19.54 -14.59
N LYS A 116 6.07 -20.03 -14.96
CA LYS A 116 6.91 -20.89 -14.11
C LYS A 116 7.94 -20.03 -13.37
N TYR A 117 8.22 -20.39 -12.13
CA TYR A 117 9.16 -19.68 -11.24
C TYR A 117 10.21 -20.64 -10.69
N SER A 118 11.37 -20.12 -10.28
CA SER A 118 12.41 -20.92 -9.64
C SER A 118 12.00 -21.35 -8.22
N ILE A 119 12.64 -22.41 -7.71
CA ILE A 119 12.37 -22.97 -6.37
C ILE A 119 12.57 -21.92 -5.27
N SER A 120 13.57 -21.04 -5.42
CA SER A 120 13.83 -19.94 -4.48
C SER A 120 12.62 -18.99 -4.33
N LYS A 121 11.86 -18.74 -5.41
CA LYS A 121 10.62 -17.94 -5.33
C LYS A 121 9.53 -18.64 -4.53
N TYR A 122 9.36 -19.94 -4.71
CA TYR A 122 8.40 -20.73 -3.94
C TYR A 122 8.77 -20.78 -2.46
N ALA A 123 10.06 -20.99 -2.14
CA ALA A 123 10.56 -20.94 -0.77
C ALA A 123 10.33 -19.56 -0.12
N SER A 124 10.56 -18.48 -0.88
CA SER A 124 10.29 -17.11 -0.42
C SER A 124 8.82 -16.87 -0.12
N VAL A 125 7.94 -17.33 -1.01
CA VAL A 125 6.48 -17.26 -0.83
C VAL A 125 6.02 -18.04 0.39
N PHE A 126 6.59 -19.23 0.62
CA PHE A 126 6.31 -20.04 1.80
C PHE A 126 6.74 -19.33 3.09
N ALA A 127 7.94 -18.74 3.13
CA ALA A 127 8.41 -17.95 4.27
C ALA A 127 7.50 -16.74 4.55
N ILE A 128 7.09 -16.00 3.52
CA ILE A 128 6.13 -14.89 3.64
C ILE A 128 4.80 -15.39 4.23
N THR A 129 4.30 -16.54 3.76
CA THR A 129 3.04 -17.12 4.23
C THR A 129 3.13 -17.48 5.71
N ILE A 130 4.18 -18.18 6.14
CA ILE A 130 4.42 -18.48 7.56
C ILE A 130 4.51 -17.20 8.37
N GLY A 131 5.23 -16.19 7.89
CA GLY A 131 5.39 -14.93 8.60
C GLY A 131 4.08 -14.18 8.81
N ILE A 132 3.20 -14.13 7.80
CA ILE A 132 1.85 -13.57 7.92
C ILE A 132 1.01 -14.37 8.91
N CYS A 133 1.03 -15.71 8.83
CA CYS A 133 0.30 -16.57 9.77
C CYS A 133 0.77 -16.37 11.22
N LEU A 134 2.08 -16.32 11.47
CA LEU A 134 2.64 -16.09 12.80
C LEU A 134 2.22 -14.74 13.36
N CYS A 135 2.29 -13.66 12.57
CA CYS A 135 1.85 -12.34 13.01
C CYS A 135 0.35 -12.31 13.30
N THR A 136 -0.45 -12.95 12.44
CA THR A 136 -1.91 -13.02 12.61
C THR A 136 -2.28 -13.78 13.88
N LEU A 137 -1.65 -14.93 14.14
CA LEU A 137 -1.87 -15.71 15.36
C LEU A 137 -1.40 -14.98 16.61
N ALA A 138 -0.27 -14.29 16.54
CA ALA A 138 0.24 -13.49 17.65
C ALA A 138 -0.70 -12.31 17.95
N THR A 139 -1.26 -11.65 16.94
CA THR A 139 -2.28 -10.60 17.11
C THR A 139 -3.58 -11.20 17.66
N ALA A 140 -4.06 -12.33 17.14
CA ALA A 140 -5.25 -13.02 17.66
C ALA A 140 -5.13 -13.33 19.17
N GLY A 141 -3.93 -13.71 19.63
CA GLY A 141 -3.66 -13.92 21.05
C GLY A 141 -3.73 -12.64 21.88
N LEU A 142 -3.29 -11.51 21.33
CA LEU A 142 -3.42 -10.20 21.98
C LEU A 142 -4.89 -9.75 22.04
N GLU A 143 -5.64 -9.88 20.94
CA GLU A 143 -7.06 -9.53 20.90
C GLU A 143 -7.86 -10.38 21.88
N LYS A 144 -7.65 -11.70 21.92
CA LYS A 144 -8.30 -12.59 22.89
C LYS A 144 -8.02 -12.20 24.34
N LYS A 145 -6.82 -11.70 24.63
CA LYS A 145 -6.46 -11.21 25.97
C LYS A 145 -7.15 -9.89 26.28
N ALA A 146 -7.22 -8.96 25.32
CA ALA A 146 -7.95 -7.70 25.49
C ALA A 146 -9.46 -7.94 25.67
N ASP A 147 -10.03 -8.84 24.85
CA ASP A 147 -11.44 -9.22 24.88
C ASP A 147 -11.87 -9.89 26.19
N SER A 148 -10.94 -10.53 26.92
CA SER A 148 -11.23 -11.14 28.23
C SER A 148 -11.67 -10.14 29.31
N LEU A 149 -11.39 -8.85 29.09
CA LEU A 149 -11.79 -7.75 29.98
C LEU A 149 -13.18 -7.19 29.65
N LEU A 150 -13.76 -7.58 28.51
CA LEU A 150 -15.04 -7.07 28.02
C LEU A 150 -16.20 -8.03 28.37
N PRO A 151 -17.45 -7.53 28.43
CA PRO A 151 -18.62 -8.40 28.47
C PRO A 151 -18.61 -9.37 27.27
N ARG A 152 -18.98 -10.63 27.52
CA ARG A 152 -18.90 -11.72 26.52
C ARG A 152 -19.50 -11.37 25.15
N GLN A 153 -20.66 -10.70 25.13
CA GLN A 153 -21.32 -10.29 23.89
C GLN A 153 -20.53 -9.24 23.10
N GLN A 154 -19.83 -8.33 23.78
CA GLN A 154 -19.02 -7.30 23.15
C GLN A 154 -17.68 -7.87 22.65
N ALA A 155 -17.07 -8.78 23.43
CA ALA A 155 -15.89 -9.55 23.03
C ALA A 155 -16.14 -10.36 21.75
N GLU A 156 -17.26 -11.10 21.69
CA GLU A 156 -17.61 -11.89 20.49
C GLU A 156 -17.86 -11.00 19.27
N LYS A 157 -18.47 -9.82 19.44
CA LYS A 157 -18.65 -8.84 18.36
C LYS A 157 -17.31 -8.30 17.85
N HIS A 158 -16.43 -7.87 18.77
CA HIS A 158 -15.13 -7.32 18.44
C HIS A 158 -14.26 -8.33 17.67
N TYR A 159 -14.18 -9.58 18.15
CA TYR A 159 -13.45 -10.64 17.48
C TYR A 159 -14.00 -10.96 16.08
N ARG A 160 -15.33 -10.93 15.90
CA ARG A 160 -15.96 -11.11 14.58
C ARG A 160 -15.62 -9.98 13.62
N GLU A 161 -15.64 -8.73 14.08
CA GLU A 161 -15.25 -7.57 13.28
C GLU A 161 -13.78 -7.66 12.87
N TRP A 162 -12.89 -8.02 13.80
CA TRP A 162 -11.48 -8.27 13.52
C TRP A 162 -11.26 -9.34 12.44
N LEU A 163 -11.97 -10.47 12.52
CA LEU A 163 -11.91 -11.52 11.49
C LEU A 163 -12.38 -11.04 10.12
N ILE A 164 -13.41 -10.19 10.06
CA ILE A 164 -13.86 -9.56 8.81
C ILE A 164 -12.72 -8.70 8.25
N GLY A 165 -12.04 -7.91 9.10
CA GLY A 165 -10.86 -7.14 8.69
C GLY A 165 -9.75 -8.00 8.08
N ILE A 166 -9.43 -9.15 8.68
CA ILE A 166 -8.43 -10.09 8.14
C ILE A 166 -8.85 -10.67 6.78
N PHE A 167 -10.13 -11.02 6.62
CA PHE A 167 -10.66 -11.48 5.33
C PHE A 167 -10.57 -10.37 4.27
N MET A 168 -10.92 -9.14 4.63
CA MET A 168 -10.80 -7.96 3.77
C MET A 168 -9.36 -7.74 3.31
N LEU A 169 -8.38 -7.83 4.22
CA LEU A 169 -6.97 -7.72 3.85
C LEU A 169 -6.54 -8.82 2.87
N THR A 170 -6.98 -10.06 3.10
CA THR A 170 -6.67 -11.18 2.20
C THR A 170 -7.26 -10.96 0.81
N ALA A 171 -8.52 -10.52 0.72
CA ALA A 171 -9.17 -10.15 -0.53
C ALA A 171 -8.44 -8.97 -1.22
N ALA A 172 -8.06 -7.95 -0.46
CA ALA A 172 -7.31 -6.81 -0.97
C ALA A 172 -5.95 -7.20 -1.55
N LEU A 173 -5.26 -8.21 -1.01
CA LEU A 173 -4.01 -8.73 -1.58
C LEU A 173 -4.19 -9.42 -2.92
N LEU A 174 -5.29 -10.16 -3.10
CA LEU A 174 -5.62 -10.79 -4.38
C LEU A 174 -5.96 -9.71 -5.42
N ILE A 175 -6.81 -8.75 -5.06
CA ILE A 175 -7.15 -7.62 -5.94
C ILE A 175 -5.91 -6.78 -6.28
N SER A 176 -5.00 -6.56 -5.32
CA SER A 176 -3.73 -5.88 -5.56
C SER A 176 -2.88 -6.58 -6.62
N SER A 177 -2.84 -7.92 -6.60
CA SER A 177 -2.12 -8.68 -7.63
C SER A 177 -2.81 -8.65 -8.99
N LEU A 178 -4.15 -8.67 -9.02
CA LEU A 178 -4.93 -8.50 -10.25
C LEU A 178 -4.71 -7.11 -10.85
N LEU A 179 -4.70 -6.07 -10.01
CA LEU A 179 -4.38 -4.70 -10.40
C LEU A 179 -3.00 -4.63 -11.06
N ALA A 180 -1.98 -5.25 -10.47
CA ALA A 180 -0.63 -5.27 -11.04
C ALA A 180 -0.60 -5.93 -12.43
N ILE A 181 -1.31 -7.05 -12.63
CA ILE A 181 -1.43 -7.73 -13.93
C ILE A 181 -2.17 -6.85 -14.95
N CYS A 182 -3.27 -6.20 -14.55
CA CYS A 182 -4.02 -5.29 -15.41
C CYS A 182 -3.18 -4.09 -15.83
N GLN A 183 -2.41 -3.52 -14.90
CA GLN A 183 -1.48 -2.41 -15.18
C GLN A 183 -0.35 -2.85 -16.12
N GLU A 184 0.25 -4.02 -15.90
CA GLU A 184 1.27 -4.58 -16.80
C GLU A 184 0.72 -4.74 -18.22
N ARG A 185 -0.48 -5.31 -18.37
CA ARG A 185 -1.14 -5.48 -19.68
C ARG A 185 -1.42 -4.13 -20.34
N MET A 186 -1.96 -3.16 -19.60
CA MET A 186 -2.23 -1.82 -20.11
C MET A 186 -0.94 -1.15 -20.62
N TYR A 187 0.13 -1.17 -19.83
CA TYR A 187 1.41 -0.55 -20.22
C TYR A 187 2.10 -1.29 -21.37
N ARG A 188 1.90 -2.60 -21.53
CA ARG A 188 2.40 -3.34 -22.70
C ARG A 188 1.71 -2.92 -23.99
N ILE A 189 0.41 -2.62 -23.95
CA ILE A 189 -0.38 -2.27 -25.15
C ILE A 189 -0.20 -0.80 -25.53
N TYR A 190 -0.28 0.10 -24.55
CA TYR A 190 -0.34 1.55 -24.80
C TYR A 190 0.96 2.31 -24.45
N GLY A 191 1.94 1.64 -23.85
CA GLY A 191 3.14 2.29 -23.33
C GLY A 191 2.95 2.89 -21.93
N LYS A 192 4.05 3.41 -21.37
CA LYS A 192 4.07 3.98 -20.00
C LYS A 192 3.82 5.49 -20.05
N HIS A 193 2.66 5.91 -19.54
CA HIS A 193 2.29 7.32 -19.38
C HIS A 193 1.93 7.60 -17.92
N PRO A 194 2.93 7.80 -17.03
CA PRO A 194 2.71 7.77 -15.58
C PRO A 194 1.78 8.87 -15.05
N ARG A 195 1.93 10.12 -15.50
CA ARG A 195 1.05 11.24 -15.08
C ARG A 195 -0.38 11.05 -15.58
N GLU A 196 -0.53 10.69 -16.86
CA GLU A 196 -1.83 10.40 -17.48
C GLU A 196 -2.54 9.24 -16.77
N ALA A 197 -1.81 8.14 -16.51
CA ALA A 197 -2.33 6.98 -15.79
C ALA A 197 -2.70 7.30 -14.34
N MET A 198 -1.91 8.13 -13.65
CA MET A 198 -2.24 8.62 -12.31
C MET A 198 -3.56 9.41 -12.33
N PHE A 199 -3.71 10.38 -13.24
CA PHE A 199 -4.95 11.15 -13.36
C PHE A 199 -6.16 10.27 -13.68
N TYR A 200 -6.13 9.51 -14.78
CA TYR A 200 -7.30 8.73 -15.22
C TYR A 200 -7.69 7.64 -14.23
N THR A 201 -6.73 6.99 -13.58
CA THR A 201 -7.05 5.95 -12.60
C THR A 201 -7.82 6.53 -11.39
N HIS A 202 -7.49 7.74 -10.95
CA HIS A 202 -8.20 8.39 -9.82
C HIS A 202 -9.50 9.06 -10.28
N ALA A 203 -9.47 9.82 -11.38
CA ALA A 203 -10.62 10.57 -11.86
C ALA A 203 -11.77 9.66 -12.30
N VAL A 204 -11.48 8.57 -13.02
CA VAL A 204 -12.50 7.60 -13.47
C VAL A 204 -12.99 6.73 -12.29
N SER A 205 -12.24 6.66 -11.18
CA SER A 205 -12.70 5.98 -9.97
C SER A 205 -13.71 6.82 -9.16
N LEU A 206 -13.71 8.15 -9.31
CA LEU A 206 -14.55 9.05 -8.49
C LEU A 206 -16.05 8.72 -8.52
N PRO A 207 -16.68 8.43 -9.68
CA PRO A 207 -18.10 8.10 -9.72
C PRO A 207 -18.49 6.88 -8.87
N PHE A 208 -17.57 5.92 -8.65
CA PHE A 208 -17.85 4.74 -7.84
C PHE A 208 -17.99 5.06 -6.34
N PHE A 209 -17.50 6.20 -5.86
CA PHE A 209 -17.75 6.62 -4.48
C PHE A 209 -19.22 6.99 -4.22
N ALA A 210 -20.05 7.15 -5.26
CA ALA A 210 -21.49 7.32 -5.10
C ALA A 210 -22.14 6.15 -4.34
N PHE A 211 -21.62 4.92 -4.48
CA PHE A 211 -22.08 3.75 -3.69
C PHE A 211 -21.86 3.90 -2.18
N MET A 212 -20.97 4.80 -1.79
CA MET A 212 -20.54 5.05 -0.41
C MET A 212 -20.91 6.48 0.04
N GLY A 213 -21.70 7.19 -0.77
CA GLY A 213 -21.93 8.63 -0.61
C GLY A 213 -22.54 9.01 0.73
N ASN A 214 -23.48 8.20 1.25
CA ASN A 214 -24.12 8.45 2.55
C ASN A 214 -23.12 8.39 3.71
N ASP A 215 -22.21 7.41 3.70
CA ASP A 215 -21.17 7.24 4.72
C ASP A 215 -20.13 8.37 4.66
N ILE A 216 -19.76 8.76 3.43
CA ILE A 216 -18.86 9.89 3.17
C ILE A 216 -19.49 11.20 3.66
N ALA A 217 -20.77 11.44 3.34
CA ALA A 217 -21.49 12.65 3.76
C ALA A 217 -21.62 12.73 5.29
N ALA A 218 -22.04 11.64 5.94
CA ALA A 218 -22.13 11.57 7.39
C ALA A 218 -20.78 11.79 8.09
N SER A 219 -19.69 11.27 7.52
CA SER A 219 -18.34 11.51 8.02
C SER A 219 -17.88 12.94 7.78
N ALA A 220 -18.24 13.53 6.63
CA ALA A 220 -17.89 14.90 6.28
C ALA A 220 -18.59 15.89 7.22
N GLU A 221 -19.89 15.71 7.49
CA GLU A 221 -20.61 16.54 8.45
C GLU A 221 -19.95 16.54 9.83
N LYS A 222 -19.51 15.37 10.31
CA LYS A 222 -18.81 15.26 11.61
C LYS A 222 -17.45 15.97 11.61
N ILE A 223 -16.67 15.84 10.54
CA ILE A 223 -15.31 16.39 10.46
C ILE A 223 -15.31 17.90 10.19
N PHE A 224 -16.21 18.36 9.32
CA PHE A 224 -16.33 19.76 8.90
C PHE A 224 -17.37 20.54 9.71
N CYS A 225 -17.89 19.98 10.81
CA CYS A 225 -18.77 20.71 11.72
C CYS A 225 -18.00 21.89 12.35
N PHE A 226 -18.24 23.10 11.82
CA PHE A 226 -17.59 24.35 12.25
C PHE A 226 -18.03 24.85 13.64
N LEU A 227 -19.00 24.18 14.28
CA LEU A 227 -19.53 24.53 15.61
C LEU A 227 -18.62 24.09 16.76
N LEU A 228 -17.60 23.25 16.51
CA LEU A 228 -16.59 22.87 17.50
C LEU A 228 -15.30 23.67 17.25
N PRO A 229 -14.60 24.14 18.31
CA PRO A 229 -13.38 24.94 18.16
C PRO A 229 -12.33 24.12 17.42
N ILE A 230 -12.04 24.51 16.17
CA ILE A 230 -11.01 23.98 15.26
C ILE A 230 -10.80 22.46 15.43
N SER A 231 -11.71 21.66 14.88
CA SER A 231 -11.49 20.22 14.73
C SER A 231 -10.18 19.99 13.94
N THR A 232 -9.10 19.56 14.59
CA THR A 232 -7.81 19.27 13.91
C THR A 232 -7.91 18.18 12.84
N LEU A 233 -9.05 17.48 12.74
CA LEU A 233 -9.31 16.38 11.83
C LEU A 233 -9.39 16.82 10.36
N TRP A 234 -9.94 18.00 10.04
CA TRP A 234 -9.99 18.47 8.65
C TRP A 234 -8.59 18.85 8.14
N LEU A 235 -7.73 19.40 9.01
CA LEU A 235 -6.32 19.66 8.71
C LEU A 235 -5.56 18.36 8.50
N GLN A 236 -5.81 17.34 9.32
CA GLN A 236 -5.24 16.00 9.13
C GLN A 236 -5.72 15.37 7.82
N LEU A 237 -7.00 15.50 7.47
CA LEU A 237 -7.55 15.01 6.21
C LEU A 237 -6.86 15.67 5.00
N LEU A 238 -6.67 16.99 5.05
CA LEU A 238 -5.95 17.74 4.02
C LEU A 238 -4.47 17.32 3.95
N ALA A 239 -3.81 17.15 5.10
CA ALA A 239 -2.43 16.67 5.18
C ALA A 239 -2.28 15.27 4.58
N VAL A 240 -3.21 14.35 4.87
CA VAL A 240 -3.22 13.02 4.25
C VAL A 240 -3.44 13.12 2.75
N ALA A 241 -4.40 13.92 2.28
CA ALA A 241 -4.63 14.09 0.84
C ALA A 241 -3.37 14.58 0.11
N PHE A 242 -2.68 15.58 0.67
CA PHE A 242 -1.43 16.10 0.13
C PHE A 242 -0.29 15.08 0.17
N LEU A 243 -0.06 14.43 1.32
CA LEU A 243 1.02 13.44 1.47
C LEU A 243 0.78 12.19 0.63
N GLN A 244 -0.47 11.79 0.44
CA GLN A 244 -0.85 10.69 -0.44
C GLN A 244 -0.60 11.04 -1.90
N TRP A 245 -0.98 12.25 -2.34
CA TRP A 245 -0.63 12.74 -3.68
C TRP A 245 0.89 12.77 -3.90
N PHE A 246 1.63 13.35 -2.95
CA PHE A 246 3.08 13.45 -3.01
C PHE A 246 3.72 12.05 -3.07
N CYS A 247 3.30 11.11 -2.21
CA CYS A 247 3.71 9.71 -2.24
C CYS A 247 3.46 9.05 -3.60
N ILE A 248 2.23 9.12 -4.13
CA ILE A 248 1.86 8.48 -5.40
C ILE A 248 2.66 9.06 -6.56
N MET A 249 2.79 10.39 -6.63
CA MET A 249 3.57 11.07 -7.67
C MET A 249 5.01 10.54 -7.69
N PHE A 250 5.65 10.47 -6.53
CA PHE A 250 7.02 9.97 -6.42
C PHE A 250 7.14 8.48 -6.70
N VAL A 251 6.17 7.65 -6.32
CA VAL A 251 6.14 6.22 -6.67
C VAL A 251 6.04 6.02 -8.18
N TYR A 252 5.19 6.79 -8.86
CA TYR A 252 5.09 6.74 -10.33
C TYR A 252 6.38 7.22 -11.01
N ARG A 253 7.01 8.29 -10.49
CA ARG A 253 8.31 8.78 -10.98
C ARG A 253 9.42 7.75 -10.75
N LEU A 254 9.45 7.12 -9.58
CA LEU A 254 10.39 6.07 -9.21
C LEU A 254 10.28 4.89 -10.18
N ASN A 255 9.06 4.39 -10.41
CA ASN A 255 8.77 3.31 -11.36
C ASN A 255 9.18 3.61 -12.82
N ALA A 256 9.27 4.89 -13.18
CA ALA A 256 9.68 5.33 -14.51
C ALA A 256 11.19 5.55 -14.63
N SER A 257 11.89 5.85 -13.52
CA SER A 257 13.26 6.38 -13.55
C SER A 257 14.34 5.38 -13.14
N ILE A 258 13.98 4.36 -12.35
CA ILE A 258 14.93 3.36 -11.86
C ILE A 258 14.48 1.94 -12.22
N ASP A 259 15.40 1.00 -12.15
CA ASP A 259 15.14 -0.40 -12.43
C ASP A 259 14.21 -1.03 -11.38
N SER A 260 13.53 -2.10 -11.76
CA SER A 260 12.51 -2.75 -10.92
C SER A 260 13.05 -3.33 -9.61
N LEU A 261 14.34 -3.70 -9.54
CA LEU A 261 14.95 -4.18 -8.30
C LEU A 261 15.10 -3.03 -7.31
N SER A 262 15.65 -1.92 -7.74
CA SER A 262 15.80 -0.70 -6.94
C SER A 262 14.44 -0.18 -6.46
N VAL A 263 13.40 -0.19 -7.31
CA VAL A 263 12.02 0.11 -6.89
C VAL A 263 11.58 -0.81 -5.76
N THR A 264 11.78 -2.12 -5.92
CA THR A 264 11.33 -3.14 -4.96
C THR A 264 12.02 -2.95 -3.61
N LEU A 265 13.32 -2.64 -3.61
CA LEU A 265 14.08 -2.31 -2.41
C LEU A 265 13.52 -1.09 -1.70
N VAL A 266 13.30 0.02 -2.41
CA VAL A 266 12.77 1.26 -1.85
C VAL A 266 11.36 1.05 -1.27
N VAL A 267 10.49 0.32 -1.97
CA VAL A 267 9.14 0.01 -1.50
C VAL A 267 9.15 -0.92 -0.28
N THR A 268 10.09 -1.87 -0.22
CA THR A 268 10.24 -2.77 0.93
C THR A 268 10.75 -2.01 2.14
N LEU A 269 11.78 -1.18 1.96
CA LEU A 269 12.33 -0.31 3.00
C LEU A 269 11.26 0.65 3.54
N ARG A 270 10.49 1.28 2.65
CA ARG A 270 9.35 2.12 3.01
C ARG A 270 8.36 1.42 3.95
N LYS A 271 7.93 0.20 3.59
CA LYS A 271 6.98 -0.59 4.40
C LYS A 271 7.60 -0.96 5.75
N PHE A 272 8.87 -1.34 5.76
CA PHE A 272 9.61 -1.68 6.98
C PHE A 272 9.74 -0.49 7.92
N LEU A 273 10.17 0.68 7.42
CA LEU A 273 10.26 1.90 8.22
C LEU A 273 8.89 2.36 8.74
N SER A 274 7.84 2.24 7.92
CA SER A 274 6.47 2.53 8.35
C SER A 274 6.03 1.60 9.49
N LEU A 275 6.40 0.31 9.42
CA LEU A 275 6.13 -0.65 10.51
C LEU A 275 6.87 -0.26 11.79
N LEU A 276 8.16 0.10 11.71
CA LEU A 276 8.92 0.52 12.89
C LEU A 276 8.32 1.76 13.55
N ILE A 277 7.92 2.76 12.76
CA ILE A 277 7.24 3.95 13.27
C ILE A 277 5.91 3.58 13.91
N SER A 278 5.13 2.71 13.28
CA SER A 278 3.87 2.20 13.86
C SER A 278 4.10 1.51 15.22
N ILE A 279 5.19 0.77 15.39
CA ILE A 279 5.51 0.11 16.67
C ILE A 279 5.96 1.14 17.72
N PHE A 280 6.97 1.95 17.40
CA PHE A 280 7.65 2.80 18.39
C PHE A 280 6.92 4.12 18.66
N TRP A 281 6.38 4.77 17.64
CA TRP A 281 5.70 6.07 17.77
C TRP A 281 4.26 5.91 18.24
N PHE A 282 3.53 4.96 17.66
CA PHE A 282 2.13 4.72 17.97
C PHE A 282 1.90 3.70 19.08
N GLY A 283 2.97 3.15 19.65
CA GLY A 283 2.94 2.27 20.82
C GLY A 283 2.18 0.95 20.62
N ASN A 284 2.11 0.45 19.37
CA ASN A 284 1.39 -0.79 19.10
C ASN A 284 2.15 -1.99 19.71
N LEU A 285 1.41 -2.85 20.42
CA LEU A 285 1.97 -4.05 21.05
C LEU A 285 2.57 -4.98 19.99
N PHE A 286 3.84 -5.33 20.17
CA PHE A 286 4.58 -6.15 19.20
C PHE A 286 5.42 -7.20 19.92
N THR A 287 4.91 -8.43 19.97
CA THR A 287 5.54 -9.55 20.69
C THR A 287 6.74 -10.13 19.92
N PRO A 288 7.60 -10.96 20.55
CA PRO A 288 8.68 -11.66 19.84
C PRO A 288 8.20 -12.51 18.65
N ALA A 289 6.98 -13.08 18.74
CA ALA A 289 6.38 -13.82 17.62
C ALA A 289 6.08 -12.91 16.41
N HIS A 290 5.67 -11.65 16.65
CA HIS A 290 5.50 -10.68 15.58
C HIS A 290 6.84 -10.30 14.93
N TRP A 291 7.92 -10.16 15.72
CA TRP A 291 9.27 -9.91 15.18
C TRP A 291 9.77 -11.05 14.29
N LEU A 292 9.57 -12.29 14.73
CA LEU A 292 9.91 -13.47 13.94
C LEU A 292 9.11 -13.48 12.63
N GLY A 293 7.80 -13.27 12.71
CA GLY A 293 6.93 -13.23 11.53
C GLY A 293 7.28 -12.10 10.57
N ALA A 294 7.53 -10.89 11.06
CA ALA A 294 7.95 -9.75 10.25
C ALA A 294 9.30 -10.03 9.56
N THR A 295 10.26 -10.62 10.28
CA THR A 295 11.56 -11.00 9.69
C THR A 295 11.38 -11.99 8.54
N LEU A 296 10.49 -12.98 8.68
CA LEU A 296 10.16 -13.91 7.60
C LEU A 296 9.50 -13.22 6.41
N VAL A 297 8.57 -12.27 6.63
CA VAL A 297 7.89 -11.54 5.55
C VAL A 297 8.85 -10.63 4.78
N PHE A 298 9.63 -9.80 5.48
CA PHE A 298 10.58 -8.89 4.83
C PHE A 298 11.79 -9.62 4.25
N GLY A 299 12.34 -10.61 4.96
CA GLY A 299 13.41 -11.46 4.46
C GLY A 299 12.98 -12.26 3.23
N GLY A 300 11.81 -12.90 3.28
CA GLY A 300 11.23 -13.59 2.13
C GLY A 300 10.97 -12.66 0.95
N THR A 301 10.55 -11.42 1.19
CA THR A 301 10.39 -10.39 0.15
C THR A 301 11.71 -10.05 -0.55
N LEU A 302 12.81 -9.90 0.20
CA LEU A 302 14.13 -9.63 -0.36
C LEU A 302 14.67 -10.80 -1.19
N ILE A 303 14.50 -12.03 -0.71
CA ILE A 303 14.87 -13.24 -1.46
C ILE A 303 13.99 -13.38 -2.71
N PHE A 304 12.68 -13.12 -2.60
CA PHE A 304 11.77 -13.11 -3.75
C PHE A 304 12.17 -12.08 -4.81
N ALA A 305 12.84 -11.00 -4.45
CA ALA A 305 13.30 -10.00 -5.40
C ALA A 305 14.72 -10.29 -5.96
N ASP A 306 15.32 -11.45 -5.64
CA ASP A 306 16.71 -11.82 -5.98
C ASP A 306 17.76 -10.79 -5.50
N VAL A 307 17.45 -10.05 -4.44
CA VAL A 307 18.35 -9.02 -3.92
C VAL A 307 19.69 -9.63 -3.48
N PRO A 308 19.74 -10.71 -2.67
CA PRO A 308 21.00 -11.23 -2.14
C PRO A 308 21.95 -11.67 -3.26
N SER A 309 21.43 -12.43 -4.24
CA SER A 309 22.22 -12.92 -5.37
C SER A 309 22.83 -11.78 -6.19
N LYS A 310 22.08 -10.70 -6.42
CA LYS A 310 22.56 -9.54 -7.17
C LYS A 310 23.57 -8.71 -6.39
N ILE A 311 23.40 -8.56 -5.07
CA ILE A 311 24.40 -7.88 -4.21
C ILE A 311 25.74 -8.64 -4.25
N ILE A 312 25.71 -9.96 -4.16
CA ILE A 312 26.92 -10.80 -4.23
C ILE A 312 27.63 -10.61 -5.58
N LEU A 313 26.88 -10.58 -6.68
CA LEU A 313 27.43 -10.32 -8.03
C LEU A 313 28.07 -8.93 -8.12
N LEU A 314 27.41 -7.88 -7.60
CA LEU A 314 27.95 -6.52 -7.60
C LEU A 314 29.23 -6.38 -6.77
N ILE A 315 29.29 -7.04 -5.61
CA ILE A 315 30.49 -7.06 -4.77
C ILE A 315 31.64 -7.79 -5.49
N SER A 316 31.34 -8.92 -6.15
CA SER A 316 32.33 -9.68 -6.93
C SER A 316 32.86 -8.89 -8.14
N GLU A 317 32.00 -8.18 -8.86
CA GLU A 317 32.41 -7.32 -9.99
C GLU A 317 33.25 -6.12 -9.54
N LYS A 318 32.89 -5.49 -8.41
CA LYS A 318 33.68 -4.40 -7.84
C LYS A 318 35.08 -4.86 -7.43
N GLY A 319 35.19 -6.03 -6.78
CA GLY A 319 36.48 -6.64 -6.44
C GLY A 319 37.37 -6.89 -7.67
N LYS A 320 36.81 -7.46 -8.74
CA LYS A 320 37.56 -7.69 -10.00
C LYS A 320 38.00 -6.40 -10.70
N THR A 321 37.22 -5.32 -10.57
CA THR A 321 37.53 -4.03 -11.18
C THR A 321 38.63 -3.29 -10.42
N GLU A 322 38.66 -3.41 -9.09
CA GLU A 322 39.75 -2.89 -8.25
C GLU A 322 41.05 -3.67 -8.49
N GLU A 323 40.99 -4.99 -8.62
CA GLU A 323 42.15 -5.85 -8.91
C GLU A 323 42.77 -5.56 -10.29
N LYS A 324 41.95 -5.18 -11.29
CA LYS A 324 42.42 -4.73 -12.61
C LYS A 324 42.99 -3.31 -12.64
N LYS A 325 42.73 -2.47 -11.63
CA LYS A 325 43.31 -1.12 -11.53
C LYS A 325 44.66 -1.10 -10.80
N ILE A 326 44.98 -2.19 -10.08
CA ILE A 326 46.22 -2.34 -9.31
C ILE A 326 47.33 -3.04 -10.13
N LYS A 327 46.97 -3.65 -11.26
CA LYS A 327 47.90 -4.17 -12.28
C LYS A 327 48.07 -3.18 -13.42
#